data_AF-A0A0T6B0X7-F1
#
_entry.id   AF-A0A0T6B0X7-F1
#
_cell.length_a   1.000
_cell.length_b   1.000
_cell.length_c   1.000
_cell.angle_alpha   90.00
_cell.angle_beta   90.00
_cell.angle_gamma   90.00
#
_symmetry.space_group_name_H-M   'P 1'
#
loop_
_entity.id
_entity.type
_entity.pdbx_description
1 polymer ?
#
loop_
_entity_poly.entity_id
_entity_poly.type
_entity_poly.pdbx_seq_one_letter_code
_entity_poly.pdbx_strand_id
1 'polypeptide(L)'
;HKFGDTIQYFGTRNWNFTSKNTQSLYESLSEPDKKLFFFDIRKLDWEDYFMTHCLGLRTFIVKDDLSTIPQARKRYFKLQLAHMFFKVVFYGILLRLIYWLISFIFF
;
A
#
# COMPACT_ATOMS: atom_id res chain seq x y z
N HIS A 1 -7.68 -15.32 -8.67
CA HIS A 1 -8.43 -16.00 -7.59
C HIS A 1 -9.78 -15.30 -7.55
N LYS A 2 -10.89 -16.01 -7.69
CA LYS A 2 -12.23 -15.43 -7.99
C LYS A 2 -12.65 -14.25 -7.10
N PHE A 3 -12.25 -14.28 -5.82
CA PHE A 3 -12.46 -13.17 -4.87
C PHE A 3 -11.70 -11.89 -5.25
N GLY A 4 -10.42 -12.01 -5.61
CA GLY A 4 -9.59 -10.88 -6.04
C GLY A 4 -10.17 -10.17 -7.26
N ASP A 5 -10.66 -10.94 -8.22
CA ASP A 5 -11.27 -10.40 -9.45
C ASP A 5 -12.58 -9.65 -9.14
N THR A 6 -13.33 -10.09 -8.12
CA THR A 6 -14.58 -9.45 -7.70
C THR A 6 -14.34 -8.14 -6.96
N ILE A 7 -13.35 -8.10 -6.05
CA ILE A 7 -13.05 -6.89 -5.27
C ILE A 7 -12.26 -5.84 -6.08
N GLN A 8 -11.64 -6.25 -7.19
CA GLN A 8 -10.78 -5.39 -8.01
C GLN A 8 -11.49 -4.09 -8.40
N TYR A 9 -12.76 -4.18 -8.84
CA TYR A 9 -13.54 -3.00 -9.23
C TYR A 9 -13.61 -1.94 -8.13
N PHE A 10 -13.77 -2.37 -6.88
CA PHE A 10 -13.87 -1.50 -5.72
C PHE A 10 -12.51 -1.04 -5.22
N GLY A 11 -11.50 -1.92 -5.25
CA GLY A 11 -10.19 -1.67 -4.66
C GLY A 11 -9.20 -0.88 -5.54
N THR A 12 -9.36 -0.88 -6.87
CA THR A 12 -8.36 -0.27 -7.78
C THR A 12 -8.81 1.06 -8.38
N ARG A 13 -10.00 1.56 -8.02
CA ARG A 13 -10.53 2.83 -8.53
C ARG A 13 -10.42 3.91 -7.46
N ASN A 14 -10.26 5.15 -7.91
CA ASN A 14 -10.32 6.29 -7.01
C ASN A 14 -11.78 6.63 -6.73
N TRP A 15 -12.11 6.70 -5.44
CA TRP A 15 -13.42 7.05 -4.97
C TRP A 15 -13.31 8.33 -4.15
N ASN A 16 -14.10 9.34 -4.52
CA ASN A 16 -14.24 10.54 -3.71
C ASN A 16 -15.46 10.35 -2.80
N PHE A 17 -15.22 10.00 -1.54
CA PHE A 17 -16.27 9.89 -0.54
C PHE A 17 -16.49 11.24 0.13
N THR A 18 -17.69 11.79 0.00
CA THR A 18 -18.08 13.01 0.72
C THR A 18 -18.90 12.63 1.95
N SER A 19 -18.52 13.16 3.11
CA SER A 19 -19.19 12.88 4.40
C SER A 19 -19.69 14.15 5.08
N LYS A 20 -20.14 15.13 4.27
CA LYS A 20 -20.53 16.47 4.74
C LYS A 20 -21.55 16.42 5.88
N ASN A 21 -22.60 15.60 5.74
CA ASN A 21 -23.65 15.49 6.76
C ASN A 21 -23.11 14.94 8.09
N THR A 22 -22.23 13.94 8.05
CA THR A 22 -21.59 13.37 9.25
C THR A 22 -20.69 14.40 9.93
N GLN A 23 -19.94 15.17 9.15
CA GLN A 23 -19.08 16.24 9.68
C GLN A 23 -19.90 17.36 10.32
N SER A 24 -20.94 17.85 9.63
CA SER A 24 -21.84 18.88 10.17
C SER A 24 -22.58 18.40 11.42
N LEU A 25 -23.01 17.14 11.46
CA LEU A 25 -23.60 16.55 12.67
C LEU A 25 -22.60 16.60 13.83
N TYR A 26 -21.38 16.11 13.62
CA TYR A 26 -20.35 16.14 14.65
C TYR A 26 -20.03 17.57 15.13
N GLU A 27 -19.99 18.55 14.23
CA GLU A 27 -19.76 19.96 14.57
C GLU A 27 -20.90 20.55 15.41
N SER A 28 -22.14 20.12 15.17
CA SER A 28 -23.32 20.55 15.95
C SER A 28 -23.40 19.95 17.36
N LEU A 29 -22.62 18.90 17.67
CA LEU A 29 -22.63 18.26 18.98
C LEU A 29 -21.99 19.11 20.07
N SER A 30 -22.52 18.98 21.29
CA SER A 30 -21.89 19.52 22.49
C SER A 30 -20.57 18.82 22.79
N GLU A 31 -19.66 19.48 23.53
CA GLU A 31 -18.38 18.85 23.91
C GLU A 31 -18.55 17.56 24.75
N PRO A 32 -19.53 17.45 25.67
CA PRO A 32 -19.86 16.18 26.30
C PRO A 32 -20.26 15.08 25.29
N ASP A 33 -21.13 15.40 24.33
CA ASP A 33 -21.61 14.42 23.36
C ASP A 33 -20.50 13.97 22.40
N LYS A 34 -19.62 14.89 21.98
CA LYS A 34 -18.43 14.54 21.17
C LYS A 34 -17.49 13.58 21.90
N LYS A 35 -17.37 13.71 23.22
CA LYS A 35 -16.57 12.79 24.05
C LYS A 35 -17.26 11.43 24.21
N LEU A 36 -18.59 11.43 24.35
CA LEU A 36 -19.38 10.21 24.47
C LEU A 36 -19.41 9.42 23.16
N PHE A 37 -19.51 10.12 22.02
CA PHE A 37 -19.60 9.53 20.68
C PHE A 37 -18.36 9.86 19.84
N PHE A 38 -17.37 8.97 19.88
CA PHE A 38 -16.14 9.13 19.12
C PHE A 38 -16.28 8.63 17.68
N PHE A 39 -16.76 9.48 16.77
CA PHE A 39 -16.88 9.17 15.34
C PHE A 39 -16.22 10.22 14.42
N ASP A 40 -15.37 11.08 14.97
CA ASP A 40 -14.54 12.00 14.20
C ASP A 40 -13.29 11.29 13.67
N ILE A 41 -13.37 10.84 12.42
CA ILE A 41 -12.31 10.13 11.71
C ILE A 41 -11.00 10.97 11.64
N ARG A 42 -11.07 12.30 11.74
CA ARG A 42 -9.87 13.17 11.73
C ARG A 42 -8.97 12.93 12.94
N LYS A 43 -9.53 12.42 14.05
CA LYS A 43 -8.81 12.11 15.29
C LYS A 43 -8.26 10.68 15.32
N LEU A 44 -8.51 9.88 14.30
CA LEU A 44 -8.02 8.51 14.22
C LEU A 44 -6.53 8.51 13.92
N ASP A 45 -5.75 7.76 14.69
CA ASP A 45 -4.37 7.43 14.31
C ASP A 45 -4.42 6.42 13.17
N TRP A 46 -4.14 6.90 11.96
CA TRP A 46 -4.19 6.08 10.77
C TRP A 46 -3.07 5.04 10.73
N GLU A 47 -1.91 5.31 11.33
CA GLU A 47 -0.80 4.35 11.34
C GLU A 47 -1.16 3.14 12.20
N ASP A 48 -1.62 3.38 13.44
CA ASP A 48 -2.05 2.32 14.34
C ASP A 48 -3.26 1.55 13.79
N TYR A 49 -4.25 2.27 13.24
CA TYR A 49 -5.43 1.67 12.65
C TYR A 49 -5.06 0.69 11.52
N PHE A 50 -4.26 1.13 10.55
CA PHE A 50 -3.89 0.27 9.43
C PHE A 50 -2.94 -0.84 9.85
N MET A 51 -2.03 -0.61 10.81
CA MET A 51 -1.16 -1.65 11.34
C MET A 51 -1.99 -2.76 11.99
N THR A 52 -2.86 -2.40 12.92
CA THR A 52 -3.75 -3.33 13.63
C THR A 52 -4.68 -4.05 12.66
N HIS A 53 -5.26 -3.33 11.70
CA HIS A 53 -6.09 -3.92 10.66
C HIS A 53 -5.33 -4.93 9.80
N CYS A 54 -4.12 -4.61 9.34
CA CYS A 54 -3.29 -5.51 8.53
C CYS A 54 -2.88 -6.77 9.31
N LEU A 55 -2.52 -6.63 10.59
CA LEU A 55 -2.21 -7.77 11.46
C LEU A 55 -3.44 -8.65 11.68
N GLY A 56 -4.61 -8.04 11.93
CA GLY A 56 -5.88 -8.76 12.07
C GLY A 56 -6.27 -9.52 10.79
N LEU A 57 -6.16 -8.88 9.62
CA LEU A 57 -6.41 -9.51 8.33
C LEU A 57 -5.50 -10.73 8.13
N ARG A 58 -4.21 -10.58 8.44
CA ARG A 58 -3.22 -11.67 8.34
C ARG A 58 -3.60 -12.85 9.24
N THR A 59 -3.86 -12.59 10.51
CA THR A 59 -4.12 -13.65 11.50
C THR A 59 -5.46 -14.33 11.29
N PHE A 60 -6.53 -13.59 11.01
CA PHE A 60 -7.89 -14.13 11.03
C PHE A 60 -8.44 -14.52 9.66
N ILE A 61 -8.12 -13.76 8.61
CA ILE A 61 -8.64 -14.02 7.26
C ILE A 61 -7.64 -14.86 6.46
N VAL A 62 -6.38 -14.44 6.44
CA VAL A 62 -5.32 -15.16 5.72
C VAL A 62 -4.86 -16.40 6.49
N LYS A 63 -5.09 -16.43 7.82
CA LYS A 63 -4.68 -17.51 8.72
C LYS A 63 -3.16 -17.76 8.69
N ASP A 64 -2.39 -16.69 8.57
CA ASP A 64 -0.92 -16.72 8.61
C ASP A 64 -0.44 -16.17 9.95
N ASP A 65 0.50 -16.88 10.58
CA ASP A 65 1.01 -16.52 11.90
C ASP A 65 1.90 -15.26 11.82
N LEU A 66 1.99 -14.52 12.92
CA LEU A 66 2.88 -13.37 13.04
C LEU A 66 4.35 -13.80 13.11
N SER A 67 4.63 -15.03 13.58
CA SER A 67 5.99 -15.58 13.64
C SER A 67 6.66 -15.73 12.26
N THR A 68 5.89 -15.73 11.17
CA THR A 68 6.42 -15.88 9.81
C THR A 68 6.88 -14.54 9.21
N ILE A 69 6.58 -13.39 9.84
CA ILE A 69 6.97 -12.04 9.37
C ILE A 69 8.50 -11.89 9.18
N PRO A 70 9.37 -12.32 10.11
CA PRO A 70 10.82 -12.22 9.92
C PRO A 70 11.32 -13.02 8.71
N GLN A 71 10.72 -14.18 8.44
CA GLN A 71 11.07 -15.00 7.28
C GLN A 71 10.63 -14.32 5.98
N ALA A 72 9.41 -13.76 5.96
CA ALA A 72 8.91 -12.98 4.84
C ALA A 72 9.80 -11.76 4.55
N ARG A 73 10.27 -11.04 5.58
CA ARG A 73 11.23 -9.93 5.43
C ARG A 73 12.54 -10.38 4.78
N LYS A 74 13.11 -11.51 5.21
CA LYS A 74 14.34 -12.08 4.61
C LYS A 74 14.12 -12.45 3.14
N ARG A 75 12.99 -13.07 2.81
CA ARG A 75 12.63 -13.41 1.42
C ARG A 75 12.46 -12.17 0.57
N TYR A 76 11.78 -11.16 1.09
CA TYR A 76 11.58 -9.88 0.41
C TYR A 76 12.90 -9.17 0.13
N PHE A 77 13.81 -9.13 1.10
CA PHE A 77 15.15 -8.56 0.92
C PHE A 77 15.93 -9.25 -0.21
N LYS A 78 15.91 -10.59 -0.27
CA LYS A 78 16.55 -11.34 -1.36
C LYS A 78 15.93 -10.99 -2.73
N LEU A 79 14.61 -10.88 -2.80
CA LEU A 79 13.91 -10.49 -4.03
C LEU A 79 14.25 -9.04 -4.44
N GLN A 80 14.37 -8.13 -3.49
CA GLN A 80 14.79 -6.75 -3.77
C GLN A 80 16.21 -6.69 -4.32
N LEU A 81 17.15 -7.47 -3.76
CA LEU A 81 18.51 -7.58 -4.30
C LEU A 81 18.51 -8.12 -5.72
N ALA A 82 17.76 -9.19 -5.98
CA ALA A 82 17.64 -9.76 -7.32
C ALA A 82 17.05 -8.76 -8.32
N HIS A 83 16.02 -8.01 -7.92
CA HIS A 83 15.41 -6.95 -8.74
C HIS A 83 16.38 -5.80 -9.02
N MET A 84 17.15 -5.39 -8.02
CA MET A 84 18.15 -4.33 -8.16
C MET A 84 19.26 -4.76 -9.14
N PHE A 85 19.76 -6.00 -9.01
CA PHE A 85 20.71 -6.57 -9.94
C PHE A 85 20.17 -6.59 -11.37
N PHE A 86 18.94 -7.07 -11.56
CA PHE A 86 18.29 -7.11 -12.87
C PHE A 86 18.20 -5.72 -13.51
N LYS A 87 17.82 -4.69 -12.73
CA LYS A 87 17.79 -3.30 -13.19
C LYS A 87 19.17 -2.82 -13.66
N VAL A 88 20.22 -3.06 -12.86
CA VAL A 88 21.59 -2.65 -13.20
C VAL A 88 22.04 -3.29 -14.52
N VAL A 89 21.81 -4.59 -14.69
CA VAL A 89 22.15 -5.30 -15.93
C VAL A 89 21.35 -4.75 -17.11
N PHE A 90 20.04 -4.57 -16.94
CA PHE A 90 19.15 -4.05 -17.99
C PHE A 90 19.58 -2.65 -18.46
N TYR A 91 19.80 -1.71 -17.53
CA TYR A 91 20.27 -0.36 -17.87
C TYR A 91 21.69 -0.38 -18.45
N GLY A 92 22.58 -1.26 -17.96
CA GLY A 92 23.92 -1.42 -18.53
C GLY A 92 23.90 -1.89 -19.99
N ILE A 93 23.03 -2.86 -20.32
CA ILE A 93 22.83 -3.31 -21.70
C ILE A 93 22.26 -2.18 -22.56
N LEU A 94 21.23 -1.48 -22.08
CA LEU A 94 20.64 -0.35 -22.81
C LEU A 94 21.68 0.74 -23.12
N LEU A 95 22.50 1.13 -22.14
CA LEU A 95 23.56 2.13 -22.35
C LEU A 95 24.59 1.66 -23.39
N ARG A 96 24.98 0.37 -23.34
CA ARG A 96 25.91 -0.20 -24.32
C ARG A 96 25.32 -0.22 -25.73
N LEU A 97 24.04 -0.55 -25.87
CA LEU A 97 23.34 -0.53 -27.17
C LEU A 97 23.22 0.90 -27.71
N ILE A 98 22.89 1.88 -26.85
CA ILE A 98 22.84 3.29 -27.23
C ILE A 98 24.22 3.77 -27.70
N TYR A 99 25.28 3.47 -26.96
CA TYR A 99 26.65 3.82 -27.36
C TYR A 99 27.04 3.18 -28.71
N TRP A 100 26.69 1.92 -28.91
CA TRP A 100 26.94 1.23 -30.17
C TRP A 100 26.20 1.88 -31.34
N LEU A 101 24.92 2.23 -31.17
CA LEU A 101 24.13 2.93 -32.19
C LEU A 101 24.71 4.32 -32.51
N ILE A 102 25.11 5.08 -31.49
CA ILE A 102 25.76 6.38 -31.68
C ILE A 102 27.07 6.20 -32.45
N SER A 103 27.94 5.29 -32.01
CA SER A 103 29.21 5.03 -32.69
C SER A 103 29.02 4.56 -34.14
N PHE A 104 27.93 3.86 -34.45
CA PHE A 104 27.60 3.43 -35.81
C PHE A 104 27.04 4.56 -36.69
N ILE A 105 26.40 5.58 -36.10
CA ILE A 105 25.86 6.73 -36.84
C ILE A 105 26.96 7.78 -37.10
N PHE A 106 27.91 7.93 -36.18
CA PHE A 106 29.01 8.90 -36.29
C PHE A 106 30.27 8.38 -36.99
N PHE A 107 30.27 7.12 -37.46
CA PHE A 107 31.29 6.52 -38.32
C PHE A 107 30.66 6.21 -39.67
#